data_AF-A0A935EK51-F1
#
_entry.id   AF-A0A935EK51-F1
#
_cell.length_a   1.000
_cell.length_b   1.000
_cell.length_c   1.000
_cell.angle_alpha   90.00
_cell.angle_beta   90.00
_cell.angle_gamma   90.00
#
_symmetry.space_group_name_H-M   'P 1'
#
loop_
_entity.id
_entity.type
_entity.pdbx_description
1 polymer ?
#
loop_
_entity_poly.entity_id
_entity_poly.type
_entity_poly.pdbx_seq_one_letter_code
_entity_poly.pdbx_strand_id
1 'polypeptide(L)' 'MLIMEGMLPFLAPSAWRDAFTRMTQLRDGQIRFMGLFSMLGGVLLLLISR' A
#
# COMPACT_ATOMS: atom_id res chain seq x y z
N MET A 1 -10.73 -12.37 -7.79
CA MET A 1 -9.93 -11.65 -6.77
C MET A 1 -9.46 -12.56 -5.63
N LEU A 2 -10.30 -13.44 -5.07
CA LEU A 2 -9.91 -14.27 -3.90
C LEU A 2 -8.72 -15.23 -4.13
N ILE A 3 -8.53 -15.74 -5.36
CA ILE A 3 -7.46 -16.69 -5.65
C ILE A 3 -6.10 -15.98 -5.65
N MET A 4 -5.97 -14.87 -6.39
CA MET A 4 -4.67 -14.15 -6.46
C MET A 4 -4.30 -13.47 -5.14
N GLU A 5 -5.24 -12.91 -4.40
CA GLU A 5 -4.96 -12.35 -3.06
C GLU A 5 -4.64 -13.44 -2.02
N GLY A 6 -5.18 -14.65 -2.19
CA GLY A 6 -4.91 -15.80 -1.33
C GLY A 6 -3.61 -16.55 -1.64
N MET A 7 -3.06 -16.43 -2.86
CA MET A 7 -1.84 -17.14 -3.27
C MET A 7 -0.62 -16.73 -2.44
N LEU A 8 -0.44 -15.44 -2.16
CA LEU A 8 0.67 -14.93 -1.34
C LEU A 8 0.65 -15.47 0.10
N PRO A 9 -0.45 -15.35 0.87
CA PRO A 9 -0.54 -15.94 2.20
C PRO A 9 -0.49 -17.48 2.18
N PHE A 10 -0.88 -18.12 1.08
CA PHE A 10 -0.84 -19.58 0.94
C PHE A 10 0.57 -20.12 0.61
N LEU A 11 1.29 -19.49 -0.31
CA LEU A 11 2.64 -19.90 -0.74
C LEU A 11 3.73 -19.46 0.24
N ALA A 12 3.58 -18.27 0.85
CA ALA A 12 4.58 -17.68 1.75
C ALA A 12 3.92 -16.98 2.96
N PRO A 13 3.32 -17.74 3.89
CA PRO A 13 2.58 -17.19 5.02
C PRO A 13 3.43 -16.33 5.96
N SER A 14 4.70 -16.68 6.18
CA SER A 14 5.62 -15.90 7.03
C SER A 14 5.96 -14.55 6.40
N ALA A 15 6.36 -14.53 5.13
CA ALA A 15 6.66 -13.31 4.39
C ALA A 15 5.44 -12.37 4.31
N TRP A 16 4.24 -12.94 4.09
CA TRP A 16 3.00 -12.19 4.12
C TRP A 16 2.73 -11.56 5.49
N ARG A 17 2.89 -12.35 6.56
CA ARG A 17 2.66 -11.89 7.93
C ARG A 17 3.65 -10.79 8.32
N ASP A 18 4.93 -10.92 7.96
CA ASP A 18 5.96 -9.91 8.18
C ASP A 18 5.67 -8.61 7.43
N ALA A 19 5.22 -8.71 6.16
CA ALA A 19 4.82 -7.55 5.37
C ALA A 19 3.64 -6.81 6.03
N PHE A 20 2.64 -7.55 6.52
CA PHE A 20 1.51 -6.99 7.26
C PHE A 20 1.95 -6.33 8.57
N THR A 21 2.81 -7.00 9.36
CA THR A 21 3.31 -6.44 10.61
C THR A 21 4.07 -5.14 10.36
N ARG A 22 4.90 -5.07 9.31
CA ARG A 22 5.60 -3.85 8.91
C ARG A 22 4.63 -2.74 8.52
N MET A 23 3.54 -3.05 7.80
CA MET A 23 2.50 -2.08 7.47
C MET A 23 1.79 -1.55 8.73
N THR A 24 1.47 -2.41 9.69
CA THR A 24 0.84 -2.01 10.95
C THR A 24 1.77 -1.24 11.90
N GLN A 25 3.09 -1.39 11.73
CA GLN A 25 4.10 -0.62 12.47
C GLN A 25 4.38 0.75 11.86
N LEU A 26 3.83 1.05 10.68
CA LEU A 26 3.91 2.40 10.12
C LEU A 26 3.20 3.36 11.07
N ARG A 27 3.88 4.44 11.43
CA ARG A 27 3.29 5.47 12.29
C ARG A 27 2.20 6.19 11.52
N ASP A 28 1.16 6.66 12.20
CA ASP A 28 0.06 7.41 11.57
C ASP A 28 0.55 8.58 10.71
N GLY A 29 1.65 9.23 11.11
CA GLY A 29 2.29 10.29 10.32
C GLY A 29 2.83 9.81 8.97
N GLN A 30 3.42 8.61 8.89
CA GLN A 30 3.94 8.04 7.64
C GLN A 30 2.81 7.66 6.69
N ILE A 31 1.73 7.06 7.22
CA ILE A 31 0.54 6.71 6.42
C ILE A 31 -0.09 7.98 5.84
N ARG A 32 -0.25 9.03 6.66
CA ARG A 32 -0.77 10.33 6.21
C ARG A 32 0.12 10.99 5.17
N PHE A 33 1.45 10.93 5.33
CA PHE A 33 2.39 11.50 4.36
C PHE A 33 2.34 10.77 3.02
N MET A 34 2.28 9.44 3.04
CA MET A 34 2.15 8.62 1.83
C MET A 34 0.82 8.91 1.11
N GLY A 35 -0.27 9.07 1.87
CA GLY A 35 -1.56 9.49 1.34
C GLY A 35 -1.51 10.89 0.71
N LEU A 36 -0.87 11.85 1.38
CA LEU A 36 -0.69 13.21 0.86
C LEU A 36 0.11 13.21 -0.46
N PHE A 37 1.20 12.45 -0.51
CA PHE A 37 2.02 12.32 -1.70
C PHE A 37 1.24 11.69 -2.87
N SER A 38 0.42 10.67 -2.58
CA SER A 38 -0.45 10.04 -3.57
C SER A 38 -1.54 11.00 -4.07
N MET A 39 -2.15 11.81 -3.19
CA MET A 39 -3.12 12.83 -3.58
C MET A 39 -2.46 13.90 -4.45
N LEU A 40 -1.29 14.41 -4.06
CA LEU A 40 -0.54 15.38 -4.84
C LEU A 40 -0.14 14.83 -6.20
N GLY A 41 0.37 13.59 -6.27
CA GLY A 41 0.69 12.92 -7.52
C GLY A 41 -0.53 12.76 -8.42
N GLY A 42 -1.68 12.38 -7.86
CA GLY A 42 -2.94 12.29 -8.60
C GLY A 42 -3.40 13.64 -9.15
N VAL A 43 -3.33 14.71 -8.35
CA VAL A 43 -3.63 16.08 -8.80
C VAL A 43 -2.66 16.50 -9.90
N LEU A 44 -1.37 16.22 -9.76
CA LEU A 44 -0.35 16.55 -10.75
C LEU A 44 -0.60 15.83 -12.08
N LEU A 45 -0.92 14.53 -12.03
CA LEU A 45 -1.29 13.74 -13.21
C LEU A 45 -2.55 14.28 -13.89
N LEU A 46 -3.57 14.66 -13.12
CA LEU A 46 -4.78 15.28 -13.67
C LEU A 46 -4.49 16.63 -14.34
N LEU A 47 -3.59 17.44 -13.77
CA LEU A 47 -3.17 18.70 -14.37
C LEU A 47 -2.36 18.52 -15.65
N ILE A 48 -1.51 17.48 -15.72
CA ILE A 48 -0.72 17.17 -16.93
C ILE A 48 -1.60 16.53 -18.02
N SER A 49 -2.59 15.73 -17.63
CA SER A 49 -3.51 15.04 -18.55
C SER A 49 -4.64 15.94 -19.08
N ARG A 50 -4.80 17.15 -18.54
CA ARG A 50 -5.76 18.18 -18.96
C ARG A 50 -5.10 19.17 -19.90
#